data_AF-A0A820K6I0-F1
#
_entry.id   AF-A0A820K6I0-F1
#
_cell.length_a   1.000
_cell.length_b   1.000
_cell.length_c   1.000
_cell.angle_alpha   90.00
_cell.angle_beta   90.00
_cell.angle_gamma   90.00
#
_symmetry.space_group_name_H-M   'P 1'
#
loop_
_entity.id
_entity.type
_entity.pdbx_description
1 polymer ?
#
loop_
_entity_poly.entity_id
_entity_poly.type
_entity_poly.pdbx_seq_one_letter_code
_entity_poly.pdbx_strand_id
1 'polypeptide(L)'
;HANVVKSAQNKGGGCEPDQHYALWKRLHRHLDKHNVLQESFTKLMDACIDQSEKDRWLSKLDNSNWLLHVKEALTTACIVAQTIDCEETSVLIHGSDGWDTTLLVTSLAQILLDPDCRTITGFEALIEREWIQAGHPFRLRCSRSGFGRSSHGQESPLFTLFLDCTWQ
;
A
#
# COMPACT_ATOMS: atom_id res chain seq x y z
N HIS A 1 6.20 -1.95 -15.87
CA HIS A 1 5.87 -0.51 -15.72
C HIS A 1 5.32 0.16 -16.98
N ALA A 2 6.08 0.25 -18.07
CA ALA A 2 5.60 0.90 -19.31
C ALA A 2 4.26 0.33 -19.84
N ASN A 3 4.01 -0.97 -19.67
CA ASN A 3 2.78 -1.63 -20.13
C ASN A 3 1.54 -1.27 -19.29
N VAL A 4 1.69 -0.99 -17.99
CA VAL A 4 0.58 -0.62 -17.10
C VAL A 4 0.15 0.82 -17.36
N VAL A 5 1.12 1.73 -17.51
CA VAL A 5 0.88 3.12 -17.88
C VAL A 5 0.23 3.21 -19.27
N LYS A 6 0.74 2.47 -20.26
CA LYS A 6 0.13 2.38 -21.59
C LYS A 6 -1.29 1.81 -21.56
N SER A 7 -1.55 0.81 -20.71
CA SER A 7 -2.90 0.26 -20.53
C SER A 7 -3.85 1.30 -19.93
N ALA A 8 -3.40 2.10 -18.96
CA ALA A 8 -4.17 3.19 -18.39
C ALA A 8 -4.44 4.32 -19.41
N GLN A 9 -3.43 4.67 -20.22
CA GLN A 9 -3.57 5.64 -21.32
C GLN A 9 -4.65 5.22 -22.33
N ASN A 10 -4.69 3.93 -22.69
CA ASN A 10 -5.71 3.41 -23.60
C ASN A 10 -7.15 3.49 -23.04
N LYS A 11 -7.30 3.67 -21.72
CA LYS A 11 -8.60 3.83 -21.03
C LYS A 11 -8.89 5.28 -20.66
N GLY A 12 -8.08 6.24 -21.12
CA GLY A 12 -8.25 7.68 -20.84
C GLY A 12 -7.57 8.17 -19.56
N GLY A 13 -6.83 7.32 -18.85
CA GLY A 13 -5.94 7.72 -17.75
C GLY A 13 -4.50 7.96 -18.22
N GLY A 14 -3.52 7.70 -17.36
CA GLY A 14 -2.11 7.73 -17.73
C GLY A 14 -1.20 8.25 -16.61
N CYS A 15 -0.07 8.82 -17.01
CA CYS A 15 0.81 9.58 -16.13
C CYS A 15 1.21 10.90 -16.79
N GLU A 16 1.71 11.83 -15.99
CA GLU A 16 2.18 13.15 -16.41
C GLU A 16 3.27 13.00 -17.48
N PRO A 17 3.14 13.60 -18.66
CA PRO A 17 4.17 13.53 -19.70
C PRO A 17 5.31 14.50 -19.41
N ASP A 18 6.55 14.08 -19.66
CA ASP A 18 7.77 14.88 -19.40
C ASP A 18 7.75 16.23 -20.15
N GLN A 19 7.08 16.29 -21.30
CA GLN A 19 6.95 17.51 -22.12
C GLN A 19 6.18 18.63 -21.41
N HIS A 20 5.20 18.29 -20.57
CA HIS A 20 4.39 19.28 -19.83
C HIS A 20 4.88 19.48 -18.40
N TYR A 21 5.73 18.58 -17.90
CA TYR A 21 6.24 18.55 -16.54
C TYR A 21 7.77 18.48 -16.51
N ALA A 22 8.44 19.32 -17.30
CA ALA A 22 9.90 19.24 -17.53
C ALA A 22 10.76 19.41 -16.26
N LEU A 23 10.22 20.10 -15.24
CA LEU A 23 10.90 20.29 -13.95
C LEU A 23 10.62 19.17 -12.94
N TRP A 24 9.73 18.23 -13.28
CA TRP A 24 9.33 17.15 -12.39
C TRP A 24 10.15 15.89 -12.67
N LYS A 25 10.67 15.29 -11.61
CA LYS A 25 11.31 13.97 -11.66
C LYS A 25 10.29 12.90 -11.31
N ARG A 26 9.84 12.13 -12.31
CA ARG A 26 8.85 11.06 -12.11
C ARG A 26 9.52 9.75 -11.67
N LEU A 27 9.09 9.20 -10.54
CA LEU A 27 9.50 7.88 -10.04
C LEU A 27 8.33 6.91 -10.09
N HIS A 28 8.52 5.71 -10.65
CA HIS A 28 7.51 4.66 -10.61
C HIS A 28 7.86 3.63 -9.55
N ARG A 29 6.90 3.35 -8.66
CA ARG A 29 6.98 2.28 -7.68
C ARG A 29 5.84 1.31 -7.91
N HIS A 30 6.16 0.03 -7.94
CA HIS A 30 5.14 -1.02 -8.01
C HIS A 30 4.66 -1.30 -6.59
N LEU A 31 3.35 -1.26 -6.39
CA LEU A 31 2.72 -1.77 -5.19
C LEU A 31 1.54 -2.61 -5.65
N ASP A 32 1.54 -3.87 -5.25
CA ASP A 32 0.46 -4.80 -5.54
C ASP A 32 -0.83 -4.37 -4.83
N LYS A 33 -1.97 -4.75 -5.40
CA LYS A 33 -3.31 -4.38 -4.91
C LYS A 33 -4.34 -5.47 -5.15
N HIS A 34 -5.51 -5.33 -4.50
CA HIS A 34 -6.69 -6.20 -4.68
C HIS A 34 -6.36 -7.68 -4.53
N ASN A 35 -6.62 -8.49 -5.57
CA ASN A 35 -6.47 -9.95 -5.57
C ASN A 35 -5.06 -10.41 -5.21
N VAL A 36 -4.01 -9.69 -5.65
CA VAL A 36 -2.62 -10.10 -5.37
C VAL A 36 -2.34 -10.03 -3.87
N LEU A 37 -2.73 -8.93 -3.22
CA LEU A 37 -2.62 -8.78 -1.76
C LEU A 37 -3.53 -9.76 -1.02
N GLN A 38 -4.74 -10.03 -1.54
CA GLN A 38 -5.67 -10.98 -0.93
C GLN A 38 -5.12 -12.41 -0.95
N GLU A 39 -4.52 -12.84 -2.07
CA GLU A 39 -3.86 -14.14 -2.18
C GLU A 39 -2.64 -14.23 -1.27
N SER A 40 -1.82 -13.17 -1.22
CA SER A 40 -0.67 -13.08 -0.33
C SER A 40 -1.08 -13.24 1.14
N PHE A 41 -2.09 -12.47 1.57
CA PHE A 41 -2.59 -12.53 2.94
C PHE A 41 -3.22 -13.89 3.28
N THR A 42 -3.93 -14.50 2.35
CA THR A 42 -4.50 -15.85 2.55
C THR A 42 -3.38 -16.88 2.79
N LYS A 43 -2.31 -16.84 1.98
CA LYS A 43 -1.15 -17.72 2.16
C LYS A 43 -0.43 -17.47 3.49
N LEU A 44 -0.34 -16.21 3.93
CA LEU A 44 0.21 -15.88 5.25
C LEU A 44 -0.64 -16.51 6.36
N MET A 45 -1.96 -16.36 6.30
CA MET A 45 -2.86 -16.95 7.30
C MET A 45 -2.74 -18.48 7.34
N ASP A 46 -2.61 -19.13 6.18
CA ASP A 46 -2.35 -20.57 6.08
C ASP A 46 -1.00 -20.97 6.70
N ALA A 47 0.02 -20.11 6.62
CA ALA A 47 1.31 -20.31 7.27
C ALA A 47 1.21 -20.14 8.80
N CYS A 48 0.40 -19.19 9.29
CA CYS A 48 0.23 -18.93 10.72
C CYS A 48 -0.41 -20.09 11.50
N ILE A 49 -1.25 -20.90 10.84
CA ILE A 49 -1.91 -22.07 11.46
C ILE A 49 -1.13 -23.38 11.25
N ASP A 50 -0.01 -23.32 10.53
CA ASP A 50 0.80 -24.50 10.24
C ASP A 50 1.62 -24.92 11.46
N GLN A 51 1.46 -26.18 11.89
CA GLN A 51 2.23 -26.78 12.97
C GLN A 51 3.42 -27.62 12.46
N SER A 52 3.78 -27.45 11.19
CA SER A 52 4.93 -28.13 10.58
C SER A 52 6.27 -27.69 11.15
N GLU A 53 7.32 -28.45 10.83
CA GLU A 53 8.70 -28.10 11.17
C GLU A 53 9.11 -26.72 10.62
N LYS A 54 10.06 -26.09 11.31
CA LYS A 54 10.47 -24.70 11.11
C LYS A 54 10.78 -24.35 9.65
N ASP A 55 11.53 -25.20 8.94
CA ASP A 55 11.96 -24.90 7.57
C ASP A 55 10.79 -24.91 6.57
N ARG A 56 9.80 -25.77 6.81
CA ARG A 56 8.56 -25.82 6.02
C ARG A 56 7.70 -24.59 6.31
N TRP A 57 7.62 -24.15 7.56
CA TRP A 57 6.92 -22.92 7.93
C TRP A 57 7.57 -21.69 7.29
N LEU A 58 8.90 -21.56 7.38
CA LEU A 58 9.66 -20.46 6.74
C LEU A 58 9.43 -20.42 5.23
N SER A 59 9.43 -21.59 4.58
CA SER A 59 9.16 -21.69 3.14
C SER A 59 7.74 -21.21 2.80
N LYS A 60 6.73 -21.53 3.61
CA LYS A 60 5.36 -21.03 3.38
C LYS A 60 5.24 -19.53 3.61
N LEU A 61 5.90 -19.01 4.65
CA LEU A 61 5.95 -17.58 4.93
C LEU A 61 6.57 -16.82 3.74
N ASP A 62 7.71 -17.28 3.23
CA ASP A 62 8.38 -16.67 2.08
C ASP A 62 7.48 -16.72 0.83
N ASN A 63 6.88 -17.88 0.54
CA ASN A 63 5.96 -18.07 -0.59
C ASN A 63 4.64 -17.27 -0.48
N SER A 64 4.33 -16.72 0.70
CA SER A 64 3.19 -15.80 0.85
C SER A 64 3.46 -14.43 0.21
N ASN A 65 4.72 -14.02 0.07
CA ASN A 65 5.15 -12.68 -0.33
C ASN A 65 4.62 -11.52 0.55
N TRP A 66 3.99 -11.81 1.71
CA TRP A 66 3.41 -10.73 2.51
C TRP A 66 4.47 -9.75 3.02
N LEU A 67 5.58 -10.26 3.54
CA LEU A 67 6.71 -9.45 4.00
C LEU A 67 7.39 -8.68 2.85
N LEU A 68 7.29 -9.17 1.61
CA LEU A 68 7.74 -8.41 0.44
C LEU A 68 6.85 -7.18 0.23
N HIS A 69 5.53 -7.32 0.32
CA HIS A 69 4.61 -6.18 0.22
C HIS A 69 4.81 -5.15 1.34
N VAL A 70 5.03 -5.61 2.58
CA VAL A 70 5.38 -4.74 3.73
C VAL A 70 6.65 -3.96 3.43
N LYS A 71 7.71 -4.66 2.99
CA LYS A 71 8.98 -4.04 2.61
C LYS A 71 8.79 -3.01 1.49
N GLU A 72 8.06 -3.32 0.43
CA GLU A 72 7.86 -2.43 -0.71
C GLU A 72 7.10 -1.15 -0.34
N ALA A 73 6.07 -1.27 0.51
CA ALA A 73 5.31 -0.14 1.03
C ALA A 73 6.20 0.78 1.89
N LEU A 74 6.90 0.22 2.88
CA LEU A 74 7.82 0.96 3.74
C LEU A 74 8.97 1.61 2.95
N THR A 75 9.57 0.88 2.01
CA THR A 75 10.65 1.42 1.18
C THR A 75 10.16 2.61 0.35
N THR A 76 8.93 2.53 -0.17
CA THR A 76 8.34 3.62 -0.95
C THR A 76 8.03 4.84 -0.08
N ALA A 77 7.47 4.64 1.12
CA ALA A 77 7.25 5.72 2.08
C ALA A 77 8.55 6.36 2.54
N CYS A 78 9.61 5.58 2.78
CA CYS A 78 10.94 6.09 3.12
C CYS A 78 11.53 6.99 2.03
N ILE A 79 11.37 6.63 0.75
CA ILE A 79 11.82 7.50 -0.35
C ILE A 79 11.07 8.83 -0.32
N VAL A 80 9.75 8.80 -0.13
CA VAL A 80 8.94 10.03 -0.02
C VAL A 80 9.44 10.88 1.15
N ALA A 81 9.61 10.28 2.32
CA ALA A 81 10.08 10.98 3.51
C ALA A 81 11.47 11.59 3.31
N GLN A 82 12.40 10.84 2.72
CA GLN A 82 13.76 11.32 2.41
C GLN A 82 13.76 12.46 1.40
N THR A 83 12.93 12.40 0.35
CA THR A 83 12.82 13.49 -0.63
C THR A 83 12.27 14.77 0.02
N ILE A 84 11.35 14.65 0.98
CA ILE A 84 10.80 15.81 1.68
C ILE A 84 11.82 16.37 2.69
N ASP A 85 12.36 15.52 3.57
CA ASP A 85 13.18 15.94 4.71
C ASP A 85 14.64 16.25 4.34
N CYS A 86 15.25 15.42 3.48
CA CYS A 86 16.66 15.56 3.11
C CYS A 86 16.88 16.33 1.82
N GLU A 87 16.00 16.16 0.83
CA GLU A 87 16.11 16.86 -0.48
C GLU A 87 15.30 18.16 -0.54
N GLU A 88 14.57 18.49 0.53
CA GLU A 88 13.73 19.70 0.67
C GLU A 88 12.76 19.91 -0.53
N THR A 89 12.28 18.80 -1.10
CA THR A 89 11.50 18.82 -2.34
C THR A 89 10.07 18.36 -2.09
N SER A 90 9.10 19.08 -2.68
CA SER A 90 7.69 18.67 -2.65
C SER A 90 7.44 17.43 -3.51
N VAL A 91 6.65 16.48 -3.00
CA VAL A 91 6.34 15.21 -3.67
C VAL A 91 4.86 15.12 -3.98
N LEU A 92 4.51 14.82 -5.23
CA LEU A 92 3.16 14.41 -5.64
C LEU A 92 3.09 12.89 -5.71
N ILE A 93 2.12 12.30 -5.02
CA ILE A 93 1.91 10.85 -4.97
C ILE A 93 0.54 10.55 -5.56
N HIS A 94 0.50 9.65 -6.54
CA HIS A 94 -0.76 9.13 -7.07
C HIS A 94 -0.62 7.67 -7.48
N GLY A 95 -1.76 6.97 -7.41
CA GLY A 95 -1.96 5.64 -7.96
C GLY A 95 -3.07 5.72 -9.01
N SER A 96 -3.45 4.59 -9.60
CA SER A 96 -4.47 4.56 -10.67
C SER A 96 -5.79 5.23 -10.28
N ASP A 97 -6.16 5.10 -9.02
CA ASP A 97 -7.48 5.50 -8.53
C ASP A 97 -7.41 6.48 -7.33
N GLY A 98 -6.25 6.66 -6.70
CA GLY A 98 -6.02 7.65 -5.61
C GLY A 98 -6.48 7.28 -4.18
N TRP A 99 -7.21 6.19 -4.01
CA TRP A 99 -7.95 5.79 -2.78
C TRP A 99 -7.48 4.46 -2.17
N ASP A 100 -6.38 3.89 -2.68
CA ASP A 100 -5.75 2.66 -2.17
C ASP A 100 -4.25 2.93 -1.89
N THR A 101 -3.35 2.53 -2.80
CA THR A 101 -1.88 2.59 -2.58
C THR A 101 -1.36 4.00 -2.35
N THR A 102 -2.05 5.02 -2.87
CA THR A 102 -1.76 6.43 -2.57
C THR A 102 -1.88 6.70 -1.07
N LEU A 103 -3.01 6.33 -0.46
CA LEU A 103 -3.29 6.56 0.96
C LEU A 103 -2.33 5.78 1.86
N LEU A 104 -1.96 4.56 1.46
CA LEU A 104 -0.95 3.75 2.14
C LEU A 104 0.39 4.49 2.23
N VAL A 105 0.88 5.00 1.10
CA VAL A 105 2.19 5.68 1.05
C VAL A 105 2.14 7.04 1.74
N THR A 106 1.08 7.84 1.53
CA THR A 106 0.95 9.16 2.18
C THR A 106 0.84 9.03 3.70
N SER A 107 0.09 8.04 4.20
CA SER A 107 -0.05 7.81 5.64
C SER A 107 1.26 7.36 6.27
N LEU A 108 1.98 6.41 5.65
CA LEU A 108 3.27 5.96 6.17
C LEU A 108 4.33 7.07 6.13
N ALA A 109 4.37 7.87 5.07
CA ALA A 109 5.28 9.02 5.01
C ALA A 109 4.98 10.06 6.11
N GLN A 110 3.69 10.33 6.39
CA GLN A 110 3.30 11.21 7.49
C GLN A 110 3.72 10.66 8.86
N ILE A 111 3.59 9.36 9.10
CA ILE A 111 4.06 8.74 10.36
C ILE A 111 5.58 8.86 10.52
N LEU A 112 6.34 8.72 9.43
CA LEU A 112 7.80 8.88 9.45
C LEU A 112 8.24 10.32 9.73
N LEU A 113 7.53 11.30 9.17
CA LEU A 113 7.91 12.72 9.21
C LEU A 113 7.35 13.47 10.42
N ASP A 114 6.11 13.16 10.83
CA ASP A 114 5.37 13.90 11.84
C ASP A 114 5.27 13.11 13.16
N PRO A 115 5.90 13.60 14.26
CA PRO A 115 5.76 13.01 15.58
C PRO A 115 4.31 12.93 16.09
N ASP A 116 3.43 13.85 15.71
CA ASP A 116 2.05 13.85 16.21
C ASP A 116 1.29 12.62 15.70
N CYS A 117 1.56 12.19 14.47
CA CYS A 117 1.01 10.97 13.87
C CYS A 117 1.40 9.68 14.62
N ARG A 118 2.34 9.74 15.58
CA ARG A 118 2.76 8.61 16.43
C ARG A 118 2.14 8.64 17.84
N THR A 119 1.26 9.59 18.11
CA THR A 119 0.40 9.60 19.31
C THR A 119 -0.92 8.87 19.01
N ILE A 120 -1.64 8.43 20.06
CA ILE A 120 -2.97 7.81 19.86
C ILE A 120 -3.90 8.77 19.11
N THR A 121 -4.05 10.00 19.61
CA THR A 121 -4.94 11.00 19.00
C THR A 121 -4.50 11.38 17.59
N GLY A 122 -3.20 11.52 17.35
CA GLY A 122 -2.72 11.88 16.01
C GLY A 122 -2.82 10.73 15.01
N PHE A 123 -2.63 9.48 15.45
CA PHE A 123 -2.85 8.31 14.59
C PHE A 123 -4.33 8.13 14.25
N GLU A 124 -5.24 8.34 15.20
CA GLU A 124 -6.69 8.38 14.95
C GLU A 124 -7.06 9.49 13.95
N ALA A 125 -6.50 10.70 14.13
CA ALA A 125 -6.72 11.81 13.22
C ALA A 125 -6.17 11.54 11.81
N LEU A 126 -5.02 10.85 11.72
CA LEU A 126 -4.45 10.41 10.44
C LEU A 126 -5.40 9.44 9.73
N ILE A 127 -5.93 8.43 10.42
CA ILE A 127 -6.88 7.47 9.84
C ILE A 127 -8.16 8.18 9.37
N GLU A 128 -8.71 9.06 10.20
CA GLU A 128 -9.92 9.81 9.88
C GLU A 128 -9.73 10.66 8.61
N ARG A 129 -8.62 11.40 8.51
CA ARG A 129 -8.34 12.27 7.35
C ARG A 129 -7.94 11.47 6.10
N GLU A 130 -6.91 10.63 6.21
CA GLU A 130 -6.27 9.99 5.04
C GLU A 130 -7.03 8.77 4.54
N TRP A 131 -7.80 8.08 5.38
CA TRP A 131 -8.50 6.86 4.96
C TRP A 131 -10.00 7.07 4.86
N ILE A 132 -10.63 7.65 5.88
CA ILE A 132 -12.09 7.77 5.92
C ILE A 132 -12.56 8.92 5.03
N GLN A 133 -12.06 10.14 5.26
CA GLN A 133 -12.47 11.32 4.51
C GLN A 133 -11.97 11.30 3.05
N ALA A 134 -10.78 10.76 2.80
CA ALA A 134 -10.26 10.56 1.44
C ALA A 134 -11.02 9.46 0.65
N GLY A 135 -11.91 8.71 1.31
CA GLY A 135 -12.83 7.79 0.64
C GLY A 135 -12.28 6.39 0.39
N HIS A 136 -11.35 5.90 1.21
CA HIS A 136 -10.97 4.48 1.17
C HIS A 136 -12.23 3.61 1.34
N PRO A 137 -12.52 2.66 0.43
CA PRO A 137 -13.81 1.98 0.39
C PRO A 137 -13.84 0.79 1.33
N PHE A 138 -13.73 1.05 2.64
CA PHE A 138 -13.69 0.02 3.68
C PHE A 138 -14.79 -1.03 3.51
N ARG A 139 -16.02 -0.61 3.17
CA ARG A 139 -17.13 -1.55 2.94
C ARG A 139 -16.87 -2.55 1.82
N LEU A 140 -16.20 -2.15 0.73
CA LEU A 140 -15.91 -3.02 -0.40
C LEU A 140 -14.67 -3.88 -0.11
N ARG A 141 -13.63 -3.26 0.47
CA ARG A 141 -12.32 -3.90 0.73
C ARG A 141 -12.39 -4.90 1.88
N CYS A 142 -13.20 -4.61 2.89
CA CYS A 142 -13.44 -5.42 4.08
C CYS A 142 -14.84 -6.05 4.08
N SER A 143 -15.45 -6.25 2.90
CA SER A 143 -16.81 -6.82 2.76
C SER A 143 -16.96 -8.21 3.39
N ARG A 144 -15.86 -8.86 3.78
CA ARG A 144 -15.83 -10.16 4.44
C ARG A 144 -14.83 -10.18 5.58
N SER A 145 -15.31 -10.55 6.76
CA SER A 145 -14.46 -10.92 7.89
C SER A 145 -13.83 -12.29 7.60
N GLY A 146 -12.63 -12.34 7.02
CA GLY A 146 -11.64 -13.44 7.09
C GLY A 146 -12.03 -14.89 6.69
N PHE A 147 -13.29 -15.25 6.45
CA PHE A 147 -13.75 -16.64 6.42
C PHE A 147 -14.57 -17.05 5.19
N GLY A 148 -14.85 -16.13 4.28
CA GLY A 148 -15.65 -16.44 3.10
C GLY A 148 -14.78 -16.72 1.85
N ARG A 149 -15.20 -17.70 1.02
CA ARG A 149 -14.44 -18.26 -0.10
C ARG A 149 -14.87 -17.83 -1.52
N SER A 150 -15.66 -16.78 -1.69
CA SER A 150 -16.21 -16.31 -2.98
C SER A 150 -15.78 -14.88 -3.33
N SER A 151 -14.84 -14.71 -4.26
CA SER A 151 -14.32 -13.40 -4.64
C SER A 151 -15.31 -12.61 -5.51
N HIS A 152 -15.72 -11.42 -5.06
CA HIS A 152 -16.28 -10.39 -5.96
C HIS A 152 -15.19 -9.43 -6.48
N GLY A 153 -13.92 -9.83 -6.37
CA GLY A 153 -12.76 -9.22 -7.04
C GLY A 153 -12.29 -7.85 -6.52
N GLN A 154 -12.96 -7.28 -5.51
CA GLN A 154 -12.62 -5.96 -4.97
C GLN A 154 -12.18 -5.96 -3.50
N GLU A 155 -12.13 -7.13 -2.86
CA GLU A 155 -11.55 -7.28 -1.53
C GLU A 155 -10.04 -7.01 -1.57
N SER A 156 -9.52 -6.42 -0.50
CA SER A 156 -8.08 -6.23 -0.36
C SER A 156 -7.70 -5.96 1.09
N PRO A 157 -6.67 -6.63 1.63
CA PRO A 157 -6.15 -6.39 2.97
C PRO A 157 -5.21 -5.17 3.02
N LEU A 158 -5.48 -4.12 2.23
CA LEU A 158 -4.60 -2.95 2.11
C LEU A 158 -4.51 -2.16 3.42
N PHE A 159 -5.62 -1.98 4.12
CA PHE A 159 -5.59 -1.34 5.44
C PHE A 159 -4.88 -2.24 6.47
N THR A 160 -5.02 -3.56 6.38
CA THR A 160 -4.23 -4.49 7.20
C THR A 160 -2.73 -4.36 6.91
N LEU A 161 -2.35 -4.24 5.64
CA LEU A 161 -0.96 -3.99 5.25
C LEU A 161 -0.45 -2.67 5.82
N PHE A 162 -1.25 -1.61 5.81
CA PHE A 162 -0.93 -0.35 6.48
C PHE A 162 -0.64 -0.57 7.97
N LEU A 163 -1.52 -1.26 8.69
CA LEU A 163 -1.34 -1.53 10.12
C LEU A 163 -0.10 -2.39 10.39
N ASP A 164 0.19 -3.39 9.55
CA ASP A 164 1.41 -4.20 9.67
C ASP A 164 2.66 -3.32 9.47
N CYS A 165 2.69 -2.49 8.41
CA CYS A 165 3.77 -1.54 8.19
C CYS A 165 3.98 -0.59 9.38
N THR A 166 2.93 -0.16 10.08
CA THR A 166 3.07 0.70 11.27
C THR A 166 3.57 -0.04 12.51
N TRP A 167 3.44 -1.37 12.53
CA TRP A 167 3.94 -2.21 13.61
C TRP A 167 5.44 -2.52 13.48
N GLN A 168 5.97 -2.56 12.25
CA GLN A 168 7.41 -2.75 11.96
C GLN A 168 8.25 -1.55 12.41
#